data_AF-A0A3Q3JKQ3-F1
#
_entry.id   AF-A0A3Q3JKQ3-F1
#
_cell.length_a   1.000
_cell.length_b   1.000
_cell.length_c   1.000
_cell.angle_alpha   90.00
_cell.angle_beta   90.00
_cell.angle_gamma   90.00
#
_symmetry.space_group_name_H-M   'P 1'
#
loop_
_entity.id
_entity.type
_entity.pdbx_description
1 polymer ?
#
loop_
_entity_poly.entity_id
_entity_poly.type
_entity_poly.pdbx_seq_one_letter_code
_entity_poly.pdbx_strand_id
1 'polypeptide(L)'
;MASITCRVQYLEDSDPFICTNFPEPRRPPTVNLEEDLPLSEQIAGIHKLLDAPLKLDECTLQLSANGNYLDLDSSLAEQRDELDSFYEDVTKGKKPILILRTQLSVRVHAILEKLYNSQGPELRRSLFSLKQLFQDDKDLVPEFVASEGLTCFIKVGAEADHNYQNYILRGETPPGRSHREDHRDTAPRIFKP
;
A
#
# COMPACT_ATOMS: atom_id res chain seq x y z
N MET A 1 4.15 -26.86 22.86
CA MET A 1 3.97 -26.13 21.61
C MET A 1 4.81 -24.88 21.73
N ALA A 2 5.63 -24.59 20.72
CA ALA A 2 6.50 -23.43 20.74
C ALA A 2 5.66 -22.19 20.38
N SER A 3 5.70 -21.17 21.24
CA SER A 3 4.95 -19.94 21.03
C SER A 3 5.90 -18.75 20.88
N ILE A 4 5.63 -17.86 19.93
CA ILE A 4 6.41 -16.65 19.70
C ILE A 4 5.59 -15.44 20.13
N THR A 5 6.15 -14.59 21.00
CA THR A 5 5.49 -13.35 21.40
C THR A 5 5.76 -12.25 20.38
N CYS A 6 4.71 -11.86 19.67
CA CYS A 6 4.71 -10.77 18.70
C CYS A 6 4.02 -9.53 19.28
N ARG A 7 4.23 -8.40 18.61
CA ARG A 7 3.46 -7.17 18.74
C ARG A 7 2.60 -7.02 17.49
N VAL A 8 1.39 -6.51 17.64
CA VAL A 8 0.46 -6.39 16.51
C VAL A 8 -0.10 -4.97 16.39
N GLN A 9 -0.26 -4.53 15.16
CA GLN A 9 -0.99 -3.31 14.79
C GLN A 9 -1.85 -3.63 13.56
N TYR A 10 -2.79 -2.77 13.21
CA TYR A 10 -3.45 -2.81 11.91
C TYR A 10 -3.14 -1.56 11.10
N LEU A 11 -3.27 -1.67 9.78
CA LEU A 11 -3.26 -0.54 8.86
C LEU A 11 -4.60 -0.49 8.14
N GLU A 12 -5.29 0.64 8.23
CA GLU A 12 -6.53 0.85 7.46
C GLU A 12 -6.18 1.23 6.03
N ASP A 13 -6.20 0.23 5.15
CA ASP A 13 -5.87 0.34 3.73
C ASP A 13 -6.91 -0.36 2.83
N SER A 14 -8.15 -0.48 3.31
CA SER A 14 -9.27 -1.04 2.52
C SER A 14 -9.52 -0.23 1.24
N ASP A 15 -9.42 1.11 1.32
CA ASP A 15 -9.42 1.99 0.15
C ASP A 15 -7.99 2.39 -0.22
N PRO A 16 -7.41 1.84 -1.31
CA PRO A 16 -6.05 2.10 -1.73
C PRO A 16 -5.75 3.59 -1.99
N PHE A 17 -6.77 4.42 -2.26
CA PHE A 17 -6.60 5.84 -2.54
C PHE A 17 -6.77 6.75 -1.30
N ILE A 18 -7.17 6.19 -0.15
CA ILE A 18 -7.42 6.90 1.13
C ILE A 18 -6.65 6.21 2.28
N CYS A 19 -5.59 5.46 1.98
CA CYS A 19 -4.80 4.77 3.00
C CYS A 19 -4.13 5.73 3.99
N THR A 20 -4.09 5.33 5.27
CA THR A 20 -3.19 5.93 6.24
C THR A 20 -1.85 5.19 6.25
N ASN A 21 -0.75 5.90 6.48
CA ASN A 21 0.58 5.29 6.60
C ASN A 21 0.99 5.01 8.05
N PHE A 22 0.04 5.10 8.98
CA PHE A 22 0.31 5.02 10.42
C PHE A 22 -0.44 3.83 11.02
N PRO A 23 0.25 2.71 11.30
CA PRO A 23 -0.37 1.57 11.93
C PRO A 23 -0.89 1.90 13.34
N GLU A 24 -2.05 1.36 13.69
CA GLU A 24 -2.74 1.56 14.95
C GLU A 24 -2.85 0.24 15.75
N PRO A 25 -2.88 0.30 17.09
CA PRO A 25 -2.68 1.47 17.94
C PRO A 25 -1.20 1.86 18.03
N ARG A 26 -0.90 3.12 18.36
CA ARG A 26 0.48 3.62 18.55
C ARG A 26 1.31 2.80 19.56
N ARG A 27 0.67 2.15 20.52
CA ARG A 27 1.29 1.19 21.43
C ARG A 27 0.81 -0.23 21.06
N PRO A 28 1.52 -0.93 20.15
CA PRO A 28 1.14 -2.27 19.73
C PRO A 28 0.93 -3.20 20.93
N PRO A 29 -0.26 -3.80 21.11
CA PRO A 29 -0.46 -4.90 22.06
C PRO A 29 0.37 -6.12 21.67
N THR A 30 0.54 -7.04 22.61
CA THR A 30 1.28 -8.28 22.39
C THR A 30 0.34 -9.47 22.24
N VAL A 31 0.68 -10.38 21.35
CA VAL A 31 -0.01 -11.66 21.13
C VAL A 31 1.03 -12.78 21.13
N ASN A 32 0.65 -13.97 21.60
CA ASN A 32 1.46 -15.17 21.43
C ASN A 32 0.91 -15.94 20.23
N LEU A 33 1.75 -16.20 19.25
CA LEU A 33 1.43 -17.05 18.10
C LEU A 33 2.03 -18.42 18.31
N GLU A 34 1.25 -19.45 18.02
CA GLU A 34 1.72 -20.83 17.97
C GLU A 34 2.53 -21.02 16.68
N GLU A 35 3.77 -21.49 16.82
CA GLU A 35 4.73 -21.60 15.72
C GLU A 35 4.35 -22.68 14.70
N ASP A 36 3.68 -23.74 15.19
CA ASP A 36 3.31 -24.95 14.43
C ASP A 36 1.87 -24.92 13.88
N LEU A 37 1.13 -23.82 14.06
CA LEU A 37 -0.23 -23.67 13.54
C LEU A 37 -0.27 -22.70 12.36
N PRO A 38 -1.11 -22.96 11.34
CA PRO A 38 -1.35 -22.02 10.25
C PRO A 38 -1.79 -20.65 10.77
N LEU A 39 -1.32 -19.59 10.11
CA LEU A 39 -1.66 -18.22 10.52
C LEU A 39 -3.15 -17.89 10.26
N SER A 40 -3.79 -18.57 9.31
CA SER A 40 -5.23 -18.48 9.02
C SER A 40 -6.11 -18.87 10.21
N GLU A 41 -5.65 -19.80 11.06
CA GLU A 41 -6.35 -20.18 12.30
C GLU A 41 -6.17 -19.15 13.42
N GLN A 42 -5.13 -18.32 13.34
CA GLN A 42 -4.73 -17.40 14.40
C GLN A 42 -5.14 -15.93 14.13
N ILE A 43 -5.30 -15.56 12.85
CA ILE A 43 -5.57 -14.19 12.41
C ILE A 43 -6.87 -13.61 12.99
N ALA A 44 -7.90 -14.44 13.20
CA ALA A 44 -9.16 -14.02 13.83
C ALA A 44 -8.95 -13.50 15.26
N GLY A 45 -8.02 -14.11 16.00
CA GLY A 45 -7.64 -13.66 17.34
C GLY A 45 -6.92 -12.31 17.32
N ILE A 46 -6.04 -12.10 16.34
CA ILE A 46 -5.32 -10.83 16.14
C ILE A 46 -6.29 -9.71 15.76
N HIS A 47 -7.17 -9.97 14.78
CA HIS A 47 -8.20 -9.04 14.33
C HIS A 47 -9.09 -8.58 15.49
N LYS A 48 -9.59 -9.52 16.29
CA LYS A 48 -10.40 -9.24 17.47
C LYS A 48 -9.64 -8.46 18.56
N LEU A 49 -8.34 -8.77 18.76
CA LEU A 49 -7.51 -8.07 19.73
C LEU A 49 -7.30 -6.60 19.36
N LEU A 50 -7.18 -6.32 18.06
CA LEU A 50 -6.97 -4.98 17.53
C LEU A 50 -8.26 -4.17 17.38
N ASP A 51 -9.42 -4.82 17.43
CA ASP A 51 -10.72 -4.22 17.06
C ASP A 51 -10.64 -3.53 15.68
N ALA A 52 -9.95 -4.19 14.74
CA ALA A 52 -9.62 -3.61 13.45
C ALA A 52 -10.90 -3.41 12.60
N PRO A 53 -11.11 -2.21 12.02
CA PRO A 53 -12.26 -1.92 11.16
C PRO A 53 -12.17 -2.53 9.75
N LEU A 54 -11.40 -3.61 9.60
CA LEU A 54 -11.21 -4.38 8.37
C LEU A 54 -12.14 -5.59 8.35
N LYS A 55 -12.48 -6.09 7.16
CA LYS A 55 -13.17 -7.39 7.05
C LYS A 55 -12.16 -8.52 7.23
N LEU A 56 -12.48 -9.47 8.11
CA LEU A 56 -11.54 -10.53 8.51
C LEU A 56 -11.11 -11.42 7.33
N ASP A 57 -12.01 -11.73 6.42
CA ASP A 57 -11.78 -12.56 5.22
C ASP A 57 -10.93 -11.85 4.15
N GLU A 58 -10.81 -10.53 4.23
CA GLU A 58 -9.99 -9.70 3.36
C GLU A 58 -8.64 -9.32 4.00
N CYS A 59 -8.35 -9.82 5.21
CA CYS A 59 -7.13 -9.50 5.96
C CYS A 59 -5.94 -10.40 5.59
N THR A 60 -4.74 -9.86 5.76
CA THR A 60 -3.44 -10.54 5.72
C THR A 60 -2.52 -9.99 6.82
N LEU A 61 -1.36 -10.62 7.00
CA LEU A 61 -0.33 -10.21 7.94
C LEU A 61 0.95 -9.84 7.19
N GLN A 62 1.55 -8.72 7.59
CA GLN A 62 2.82 -8.24 7.05
C GLN A 62 3.82 -7.98 8.18
N LEU A 63 5.08 -8.30 7.95
CA LEU A 63 6.18 -7.92 8.85
C LEU A 63 6.47 -6.42 8.75
N SER A 64 6.42 -5.70 9.87
CA SER A 64 6.72 -4.26 9.89
C SER A 64 8.17 -3.92 9.55
N ALA A 65 9.11 -4.84 9.76
CA ALA A 65 10.55 -4.55 9.65
C ALA A 65 11.04 -4.49 8.20
N ASN A 66 10.48 -5.33 7.33
CA ASN A 66 10.93 -5.50 5.95
C ASN A 66 9.79 -5.46 4.92
N GLY A 67 8.52 -5.42 5.36
CA GLY A 67 7.35 -5.40 4.49
C GLY A 67 6.98 -6.76 3.91
N ASN A 68 7.58 -7.87 4.37
CA ASN A 68 7.24 -9.19 3.86
C ASN A 68 5.82 -9.58 4.28
N TYR A 69 5.01 -9.99 3.32
CA TYR A 69 3.70 -10.58 3.57
C TYR A 69 3.86 -12.04 4.02
N LEU A 70 3.10 -12.45 5.02
CA LEU A 70 3.10 -13.81 5.53
C LEU A 70 2.11 -14.66 4.74
N ASP A 71 2.49 -15.90 4.46
CA ASP A 71 1.55 -16.90 3.95
C ASP A 71 0.63 -17.35 5.08
N LEU A 72 -0.68 -17.08 4.93
CA LEU A 72 -1.66 -17.41 5.94
C LEU A 72 -1.98 -18.91 6.00
N ASP A 73 -1.79 -19.64 4.90
CA ASP A 73 -2.09 -21.07 4.84
C ASP A 73 -0.97 -21.92 5.47
N SER A 74 0.20 -21.31 5.68
CA SER A 74 1.35 -21.91 6.33
C SER A 74 1.51 -21.46 7.78
N SER A 75 2.16 -22.29 8.59
CA SER A 75 2.65 -21.95 9.93
C SER A 75 3.92 -21.10 9.88
N LEU A 76 4.33 -20.51 11.01
CA LEU A 76 5.61 -19.78 11.09
C LEU A 76 6.82 -20.71 10.90
N ALA A 77 6.71 -21.96 11.37
CA ALA A 77 7.74 -22.97 11.20
C ALA A 77 7.93 -23.37 9.72
N GLU A 78 6.84 -23.48 8.96
CA GLU A 78 6.89 -23.90 7.54
C GLU A 78 7.50 -22.84 6.62
N GLN A 79 7.27 -21.55 6.91
CA GLN A 79 7.81 -20.43 6.12
C GLN A 79 9.08 -19.82 6.75
N ARG A 80 9.78 -20.58 7.61
CA ARG A 80 10.91 -20.09 8.41
C ARG A 80 12.06 -19.53 7.58
N ASP A 81 12.33 -20.10 6.42
CA ASP A 81 13.42 -19.68 5.52
C ASP A 81 13.21 -18.23 5.02
N GLU A 82 11.97 -17.75 4.98
CA GLU A 82 11.63 -16.37 4.59
C GLU A 82 11.60 -15.41 5.79
N LEU A 83 11.74 -15.96 7.01
CA LEU A 83 11.60 -15.29 8.29
C LEU A 83 12.92 -15.19 9.08
N ASP A 84 14.07 -15.36 8.45
CA ASP A 84 15.39 -15.29 9.10
C ASP A 84 15.56 -14.06 10.01
N SER A 85 15.24 -12.87 9.49
CA SER A 85 15.32 -11.61 10.25
C SER A 85 14.33 -11.54 11.42
N PHE A 86 13.14 -12.13 11.26
CA PHE A 86 12.14 -12.23 12.31
C PHE A 86 12.64 -13.10 13.46
N TYR A 87 13.17 -14.29 13.15
CA TYR A 87 13.72 -15.20 14.16
C TYR A 87 15.01 -14.67 14.80
N GLU A 88 15.84 -13.92 14.07
CA GLU A 88 17.00 -13.23 14.65
C GLU A 88 16.56 -12.23 15.73
N ASP A 89 15.50 -11.45 15.48
CA ASP A 89 14.96 -10.53 16.48
C ASP A 89 14.37 -11.26 17.69
N VAL A 90 13.68 -12.38 17.48
CA VAL A 90 13.15 -13.25 18.56
C VAL A 90 14.30 -13.78 19.43
N THR A 91 15.38 -14.30 18.84
CA THR A 91 16.54 -14.81 19.60
C THR A 91 17.26 -13.72 20.39
N LYS A 92 17.21 -12.46 19.93
CA LYS A 92 17.70 -11.28 20.66
C LYS A 92 16.74 -10.80 21.76
N GLY A 93 15.62 -11.50 21.99
CA GLY A 93 14.61 -11.15 22.98
C GLY A 93 13.72 -9.98 22.59
N LYS A 94 13.74 -9.56 21.32
CA LYS A 94 12.80 -8.56 20.80
C LYS A 94 11.47 -9.23 20.46
N LYS A 95 10.43 -8.40 20.37
CA LYS A 95 9.09 -8.82 19.94
C LYS A 95 8.85 -8.26 18.54
N PRO A 96 8.91 -9.09 17.48
CA PRO A 96 8.64 -8.64 16.13
C PRO A 96 7.25 -8.01 16.02
N ILE A 97 7.08 -7.05 15.11
CA ILE A 97 5.81 -6.36 14.89
C ILE A 97 5.16 -6.88 13.61
N LEU A 98 3.94 -7.38 13.73
CA LEU A 98 3.08 -7.77 12.62
C LEU A 98 2.02 -6.68 12.38
N ILE A 99 1.74 -6.42 11.12
CA ILE A 99 0.73 -5.48 10.66
C ILE A 99 -0.41 -6.29 10.03
N LEU A 100 -1.58 -6.26 10.65
CA LEU A 100 -2.83 -6.72 10.07
C LEU A 100 -3.30 -5.68 9.04
N ARG A 101 -3.48 -6.09 7.79
CA ARG A 101 -3.88 -5.15 6.73
C ARG A 101 -4.69 -5.87 5.65
N THR A 102 -5.19 -5.13 4.67
CA THR A 102 -5.96 -5.69 3.56
C THR A 102 -5.05 -6.47 2.60
N GLN A 103 -5.53 -7.60 2.09
CA GLN A 103 -4.82 -8.43 1.12
C GLN A 103 -4.44 -7.64 -0.14
N LEU A 104 -3.28 -7.98 -0.73
CA LEU A 104 -2.81 -7.41 -1.99
C LEU A 104 -3.85 -7.54 -3.09
N SER A 105 -4.41 -8.73 -3.26
CA SER A 105 -5.43 -9.04 -4.26
C SER A 105 -6.66 -8.15 -4.09
N VAL A 106 -7.22 -8.04 -2.88
CA VAL A 106 -8.38 -7.21 -2.58
C VAL A 106 -8.12 -5.74 -2.92
N ARG A 107 -6.97 -5.20 -2.52
CA ARG A 107 -6.59 -3.81 -2.85
C ARG A 107 -6.41 -3.61 -4.35
N VAL A 108 -5.81 -4.56 -5.07
CA VAL A 108 -5.68 -4.50 -6.53
C VAL A 108 -7.04 -4.50 -7.21
N HIS A 109 -7.99 -5.33 -6.75
CA HIS A 109 -9.35 -5.32 -7.29
C HIS A 109 -10.05 -3.97 -7.05
N ALA A 110 -9.89 -3.38 -5.86
CA ALA A 110 -10.42 -2.04 -5.57
C ALA A 110 -9.78 -0.95 -6.46
N ILE A 111 -8.48 -1.05 -6.75
CA ILE A 111 -7.80 -0.16 -7.72
C ILE A 111 -8.44 -0.30 -9.10
N LEU A 112 -8.57 -1.52 -9.61
CA LEU A 112 -9.11 -1.78 -10.95
C LEU A 112 -10.55 -1.28 -11.06
N GLU A 113 -11.38 -1.59 -10.07
CA GLU A 113 -12.75 -1.11 -9.99
C GLU A 113 -12.81 0.42 -10.03
N LYS A 114 -11.94 1.10 -9.26
CA LYS A 114 -11.87 2.56 -9.27
C LYS A 114 -11.51 3.10 -10.66
N LEU A 115 -10.52 2.50 -11.32
CA LEU A 115 -10.08 2.94 -12.65
C LEU A 115 -11.16 2.75 -13.71
N TYR A 116 -11.85 1.60 -13.73
CA TYR A 116 -12.92 1.35 -14.70
C TYR A 116 -14.15 2.22 -14.50
N ASN A 117 -14.44 2.62 -13.25
CA ASN A 117 -15.62 3.41 -12.92
C ASN A 117 -15.36 4.94 -12.84
N SER A 118 -14.11 5.38 -12.99
CA SER A 118 -13.76 6.81 -12.94
C SER A 118 -13.60 7.40 -14.33
N GLN A 119 -13.97 8.67 -14.50
CA GLN A 119 -13.76 9.44 -15.74
C GLN A 119 -13.23 10.86 -15.46
N GLY A 120 -12.65 11.48 -16.49
CA GLY A 120 -12.24 12.89 -16.44
C GLY A 120 -11.30 13.23 -15.26
N PRO A 121 -11.60 14.27 -14.45
CA PRO A 121 -10.74 14.69 -13.34
C PRO A 121 -10.53 13.63 -12.24
N GLU A 122 -11.50 12.76 -11.99
CA GLU A 122 -11.39 11.71 -10.98
C GLU A 122 -10.44 10.61 -11.42
N LEU A 123 -10.56 10.17 -12.67
CA LEU A 123 -9.63 9.23 -13.27
C LEU A 123 -8.20 9.79 -13.25
N ARG A 124 -8.03 11.08 -13.57
CA ARG A 124 -6.72 11.73 -13.51
C ARG A 124 -6.08 11.67 -12.14
N ARG A 125 -6.86 11.92 -11.08
CA ARG A 125 -6.39 11.84 -9.69
C ARG A 125 -6.00 10.41 -9.34
N SER A 126 -6.84 9.44 -9.68
CA SER A 126 -6.57 8.02 -9.42
C SER A 126 -5.30 7.54 -10.13
N LEU A 127 -5.12 7.86 -11.42
CA LEU A 127 -3.90 7.56 -12.18
C LEU A 127 -2.65 8.22 -11.58
N PHE A 128 -2.78 9.43 -11.05
CA PHE A 128 -1.66 10.12 -10.40
C PHE A 128 -1.28 9.45 -9.08
N SER A 129 -2.26 9.12 -8.24
CA SER A 129 -2.04 8.43 -6.96
C SER A 129 -1.48 7.02 -7.12
N LEU A 130 -1.81 6.32 -8.21
CA LEU A 130 -1.30 4.97 -8.50
C LEU A 130 0.22 4.87 -8.50
N LYS A 131 0.90 5.89 -9.01
CA LYS A 131 2.37 5.93 -9.00
C LYS A 131 2.91 5.89 -7.57
N GLN A 132 2.32 6.70 -6.68
CA GLN A 132 2.74 6.75 -5.29
C GLN A 132 2.38 5.43 -4.58
N LEU A 133 1.19 4.90 -4.83
CA LEU A 133 0.74 3.63 -4.24
C LEU A 133 1.69 2.47 -4.57
N PHE A 134 2.13 2.32 -5.83
CA PHE A 134 3.10 1.29 -6.22
C PHE A 134 4.51 1.54 -5.71
N GLN A 135 4.85 2.79 -5.37
CA GLN A 135 6.13 3.13 -4.74
C GLN A 135 6.12 2.81 -3.25
N ASP A 136 5.01 3.10 -2.57
CA ASP A 136 4.81 2.85 -1.15
C ASP A 136 4.66 1.34 -0.86
N ASP A 137 4.09 0.59 -1.80
CA ASP A 137 3.91 -0.86 -1.70
C ASP A 137 4.21 -1.55 -3.05
N LYS A 138 5.48 -1.95 -3.21
CA LYS A 138 5.98 -2.57 -4.44
C LYS A 138 5.33 -3.91 -4.77
N ASP A 139 4.78 -4.62 -3.77
CA ASP A 139 4.21 -5.95 -3.95
C ASP A 139 2.83 -5.88 -4.61
N LEU A 140 2.21 -4.68 -4.65
CA LEU A 140 1.02 -4.42 -5.47
C LEU A 140 1.31 -4.48 -6.97
N VAL A 141 2.54 -4.23 -7.42
CA VAL A 141 2.89 -4.23 -8.85
C VAL A 141 2.73 -5.62 -9.49
N PRO A 142 3.37 -6.69 -8.98
CA PRO A 142 3.18 -8.02 -9.56
C PRO A 142 1.72 -8.48 -9.46
N GLU A 143 1.04 -8.21 -8.34
CA GLU A 143 -0.38 -8.56 -8.16
C GLU A 143 -1.29 -7.83 -9.16
N PHE A 144 -1.01 -6.54 -9.40
CA PHE A 144 -1.74 -5.74 -10.38
C PHE A 144 -1.55 -6.26 -11.81
N VAL A 145 -0.33 -6.68 -12.16
CA VAL A 145 -0.06 -7.30 -13.47
C VAL A 145 -0.78 -8.64 -13.61
N ALA A 146 -0.77 -9.46 -12.57
CA ALA A 146 -1.47 -10.75 -12.54
C ALA A 146 -2.99 -10.60 -12.69
N SER A 147 -3.56 -9.50 -12.17
CA SER A 147 -5.00 -9.18 -12.23
C SER A 147 -5.41 -8.40 -13.49
N GLU A 148 -4.69 -8.57 -14.61
CA GLU A 148 -4.95 -7.87 -15.89
C GLU A 148 -4.86 -6.33 -15.82
N GLY A 149 -4.14 -5.76 -14.86
CA GLY A 149 -4.05 -4.31 -14.68
C GLY A 149 -3.42 -3.57 -15.87
N LEU A 150 -2.54 -4.23 -16.64
CA LEU A 150 -2.03 -3.67 -17.90
C LEU A 150 -3.14 -3.52 -18.95
N THR A 151 -4.07 -4.48 -19.02
CA THR A 151 -5.25 -4.40 -19.88
C THR A 151 -6.16 -3.24 -19.46
N CYS A 152 -6.31 -3.02 -18.14
CA CYS A 152 -7.01 -1.86 -17.61
C CYS A 152 -6.37 -0.56 -18.11
N PHE A 153 -5.04 -0.42 -18.02
CA PHE A 153 -4.36 0.77 -18.54
C PHE A 153 -4.54 0.98 -20.04
N ILE A 154 -4.54 -0.08 -20.84
CA ILE A 154 -4.77 0.03 -22.29
C ILE A 154 -6.18 0.55 -22.57
N LYS A 155 -7.21 -0.03 -21.92
CA LYS A 155 -8.62 0.38 -22.11
C LYS A 155 -8.83 1.84 -21.69
N VAL A 156 -8.42 2.17 -20.47
CA VAL A 156 -8.55 3.51 -19.89
C VAL A 156 -7.73 4.53 -20.69
N GLY A 157 -6.55 4.16 -21.20
CA GLY A 157 -5.71 5.02 -22.02
C GLY A 157 -6.21 5.23 -23.45
N ALA A 158 -6.90 4.26 -24.03
CA ALA A 158 -7.50 4.38 -25.36
C ALA A 158 -8.70 5.35 -25.37
N GLU A 159 -9.41 5.44 -24.25
CA GLU A 159 -10.55 6.33 -24.05
C GLU A 159 -10.15 7.73 -23.56
N ALA A 160 -8.89 7.94 -23.21
CA ALA A 160 -8.42 9.16 -22.59
C ALA A 160 -7.61 10.04 -23.57
N ASP A 161 -7.81 11.37 -23.49
CA ASP A 161 -7.11 12.35 -24.33
C ASP A 161 -5.58 12.18 -24.31
N HIS A 162 -4.89 12.70 -25.32
CA HIS A 162 -3.42 12.66 -25.47
C HIS A 162 -2.61 13.04 -24.20
N ASN A 163 -3.17 13.83 -23.29
CA ASN A 163 -2.54 14.16 -22.00
C ASN A 163 -2.55 12.97 -21.02
N TYR A 164 -3.57 12.12 -21.04
CA TYR A 164 -3.70 10.94 -20.19
C TYR A 164 -2.81 9.79 -20.62
N GLN A 165 -2.64 9.59 -21.92
CA GLN A 165 -1.71 8.60 -22.47
C GLN A 165 -0.26 8.90 -22.05
N ASN A 166 0.14 10.18 -21.97
CA ASN A 166 1.45 10.56 -21.45
C ASN A 166 1.61 10.29 -19.94
N TYR A 167 0.55 10.37 -19.12
CA TYR A 167 0.62 9.97 -17.70
C TYR A 167 0.82 8.46 -17.54
N ILE A 168 0.06 7.67 -18.29
CA ILE A 168 0.14 6.20 -18.26
C ILE A 168 1.53 5.74 -18.73
N LEU A 169 2.09 6.38 -19.75
CA LEU A 169 3.36 5.96 -20.36
C LEU A 169 4.62 6.53 -19.69
N ARG A 170 4.55 7.70 -19.04
CA ARG A 170 5.74 8.39 -18.52
C ARG A 170 5.68 8.73 -17.03
N GLY A 171 4.51 8.69 -16.39
CA GLY A 171 4.35 9.07 -14.98
C GLY A 171 4.80 10.51 -14.67
N GLU A 172 4.81 11.40 -15.66
CA GLU A 172 5.25 12.80 -15.53
C GLU A 172 4.04 13.73 -15.34
N THR A 173 4.01 14.49 -14.23
CA THR A 173 3.11 15.63 -14.04
C THR A 173 3.23 16.62 -15.21
N PRO A 174 2.14 17.24 -15.68
CA PRO A 174 2.28 18.24 -16.71
C PRO A 174 2.99 19.47 -16.13
N PRO A 175 3.75 20.22 -16.93
CA PRO A 175 4.14 21.56 -16.55
C PRO A 175 2.86 22.36 -16.29
N GLY A 176 2.74 22.94 -15.09
CA GLY A 176 1.60 23.74 -14.71
C GLY A 176 1.33 24.80 -15.78
N ARG A 177 0.06 24.95 -16.16
CA ARG A 177 -0.41 26.13 -16.91
C ARG A 177 -0.11 27.36 -16.04
N SER A 178 1.03 28.00 -16.25
CA SER A 178 1.30 29.32 -15.72
C SER A 178 0.37 30.31 -16.42
N HIS A 179 -0.27 31.12 -15.58
CA HIS A 179 -1.28 32.10 -15.90
C HIS A 179 -0.88 33.09 -17.01
N ARG A 180 -1.90 33.50 -17.76
CA ARG A 180 -1.92 34.70 -18.61
C ARG A 180 -1.44 35.94 -17.86
N GLU A 181 -0.72 36.77 -18.60
CA GLU A 181 -0.71 38.25 -18.62
C GLU A 181 -0.87 38.99 -17.29
N ASP A 182 0.18 39.71 -16.88
CA ASP A 182 -0.03 41.03 -16.30
C ASP A 182 1.01 42.00 -16.88
N HIS A 183 0.52 42.92 -17.72
CA HIS A 183 1.19 44.16 -18.06
C HIS A 183 1.39 44.95 -16.76
N ARG A 184 2.63 45.29 -16.42
CA ARG A 184 2.90 46.49 -15.61
C ARG A 184 4.34 46.94 -15.78
N ASP A 185 4.46 48.12 -16.37
CA ASP A 185 5.53 49.10 -16.27
C ASP A 185 6.52 48.86 -15.12
N THR A 186 7.81 48.81 -15.45
CA THR A 186 8.82 49.37 -14.55
C THR A 186 10.05 49.81 -15.36
N ALA A 187 10.21 51.12 -15.48
CA ALA A 187 11.37 51.77 -16.07
C ALA A 187 12.68 51.40 -15.32
N PRO A 188 13.82 51.34 -16.02
CA PRO A 188 15.10 51.07 -15.38
C PRO A 188 15.66 52.32 -14.72
N ARG A 189 15.86 52.29 -13.40
CA ARG A 189 16.76 53.21 -12.70
C ARG A 189 17.81 52.39 -11.96
N ILE A 190 18.98 52.23 -12.57
CA ILE A 190 20.22 52.06 -11.81
C ILE A 190 21.28 52.98 -12.41
N PHE A 191 21.68 53.92 -11.56
CA PHE A 191 22.77 54.87 -11.72
C PHE A 191 24.09 54.15 -12.07
N LYS A 192 24.84 54.74 -13.00
CA LYS A 192 26.32 54.73 -12.96
C LYS A 192 26.78 56.17 -12.72
N PRO A 193 27.90 56.40 -12.01
CA PRO A 193 28.53 57.72 -11.99
C PRO A 193 29.00 58.12 -13.39
#